data_AF-A0A3S3RPA4-F1
#
_entry.id   AF-A0A3S3RPA4-F1
#
_cell.length_a   1.000
_cell.length_b   1.000
_cell.length_c   1.000
_cell.angle_alpha   90.00
_cell.angle_beta   90.00
_cell.angle_gamma   90.00
#
_symmetry.space_group_name_H-M   'P 1'
#
loop_
_entity.id
_entity.type
_entity.pdbx_description
1 polymer ?
#
loop_
_entity_poly.entity_id
_entity_poly.type
_entity_poly.pdbx_seq_one_letter_code
_entity_poly.pdbx_strand_id
1 'polypeptide(L)'
;MPANPERTGGVQSSFLRDDDLARGRDGDRKVPVPMIGSEIIHIESACWYADVCDKTIREWAKLDGIGRQAGKSATLKVSLPALLMKVDGQLETLERLRSGDRDHPSVEFYLRRAIRLQEEARVGAERRRLESVRAEMRLKTST
;
A
#
# COMPACT_ATOMS: atom_id res chain seq x y z
N MET A 1 -20.27 -19.62 53.69
CA MET A 1 -20.83 -18.33 53.22
C MET A 1 -20.89 -17.40 54.42
N PRO A 2 -20.56 -16.09 54.37
CA PRO A 2 -20.46 -15.15 53.23
C PRO A 2 -19.07 -14.43 53.19
N ALA A 3 -18.70 -13.43 52.38
CA ALA A 3 -19.10 -12.82 51.11
C ALA A 3 -17.83 -12.12 50.56
N ASN A 4 -17.64 -12.09 49.24
CA ASN A 4 -16.49 -11.45 48.58
C ASN A 4 -16.95 -10.12 47.94
N PRO A 5 -16.35 -8.97 48.29
CA PRO A 5 -16.78 -7.70 47.73
C PRO A 5 -16.14 -7.43 46.36
N GLU A 6 -17.03 -7.27 45.39
CA GLU A 6 -17.01 -6.24 44.34
C GLU A 6 -15.87 -6.24 43.31
N ARG A 7 -16.15 -6.92 42.19
CA ARG A 7 -15.57 -6.62 40.88
C ARG A 7 -15.98 -5.22 40.44
N THR A 8 -15.06 -4.27 40.56
CA THR A 8 -15.16 -2.98 39.89
C THR A 8 -14.93 -3.17 38.38
N GLY A 9 -15.93 -2.72 37.60
CA GLY A 9 -15.93 -2.78 36.15
C GLY A 9 -14.83 -1.92 35.54
N GLY A 10 -13.83 -2.58 34.95
CA GLY A 10 -12.91 -1.95 34.02
C GLY A 10 -13.63 -1.71 32.69
N VAL A 11 -13.80 -0.43 32.36
CA VAL A 11 -14.30 0.03 31.06
C VAL A 11 -13.44 -0.59 29.96
N GLN A 12 -14.06 -1.43 29.13
CA GLN A 12 -13.45 -2.01 27.93
C GLN A 12 -13.11 -0.88 26.95
N SER A 13 -11.88 -0.39 26.99
CA SER A 13 -11.28 0.38 25.90
C SER A 13 -10.61 -0.58 24.91
N SER A 14 -11.42 -1.44 24.28
CA SER A 14 -11.00 -2.46 23.31
C SER A 14 -10.87 -1.90 21.88
N PHE A 15 -10.15 -0.78 21.72
CA PHE A 15 -9.93 -0.17 20.39
C PHE A 15 -8.53 -0.38 19.81
N LEU A 16 -7.64 -1.08 20.50
CA LEU A 16 -6.38 -1.56 19.94
C LEU A 16 -6.35 -3.08 20.10
N ARG A 17 -6.39 -3.79 18.97
CA ARG A 17 -6.25 -5.25 18.97
C ARG A 17 -4.81 -5.60 19.33
N ASP A 18 -4.60 -6.66 20.10
CA ASP A 18 -3.28 -7.17 20.50
C ASP A 18 -2.32 -7.41 19.30
N ASP A 19 -2.87 -7.61 18.10
CA ASP A 19 -2.12 -7.72 16.84
C ASP A 19 -1.32 -6.44 16.47
N ASP A 20 -1.74 -5.25 16.91
CA ASP A 20 -1.03 -4.00 16.63
C ASP A 20 0.20 -3.82 17.53
N LEU A 21 0.18 -4.35 18.76
CA LEU A 21 1.28 -4.31 19.72
C LEU A 21 2.32 -5.43 19.49
N ALA A 22 1.96 -6.50 18.80
CA ALA A 22 2.91 -7.56 18.41
C ALA A 22 3.92 -7.12 17.34
N ARG A 23 3.79 -5.91 16.78
CA ARG A 23 4.65 -5.36 15.70
C ARG A 23 6.07 -4.98 16.14
N GLY A 24 6.42 -5.11 17.42
CA GLY A 24 7.74 -4.73 17.97
C GLY A 24 8.70 -5.87 18.30
N ARG A 25 8.37 -7.15 17.99
CA ARG A 25 9.24 -8.29 18.38
C ARG A 25 10.39 -8.60 17.42
N ASP A 26 10.40 -7.99 16.24
CA ASP A 26 11.46 -8.15 15.24
C ASP A 26 12.08 -6.78 15.00
N GLY A 27 13.17 -6.44 15.70
CA GLY A 27 13.78 -5.10 15.74
C GLY A 27 14.28 -4.52 14.40
N ASP A 28 13.96 -5.15 13.27
CA ASP A 28 14.40 -4.77 11.92
C ASP A 28 13.24 -4.31 11.00
N ARG A 29 11.98 -4.49 11.40
CA ARG A 29 10.83 -4.10 10.55
C ARG A 29 10.57 -2.59 10.63
N LYS A 30 10.57 -1.90 9.48
CA LYS A 30 10.21 -0.49 9.40
C LYS A 30 8.70 -0.28 9.52
N VAL A 31 8.29 0.78 10.24
CA VAL A 31 6.89 1.23 10.28
C VAL A 31 6.47 1.66 8.88
N PRO A 32 5.32 1.20 8.33
CA PRO A 32 4.90 1.58 7.00
C PRO A 32 4.82 3.09 6.77
N VAL A 33 5.19 3.56 5.57
CA VAL A 33 5.04 4.98 5.20
C VAL A 33 3.57 5.43 5.30
N PRO A 34 3.30 6.71 5.62
CA PRO A 34 1.97 7.29 5.49
C PRO A 34 1.47 7.16 4.04
N MET A 35 0.27 6.61 3.85
CA MET A 35 -0.30 6.36 2.52
C MET A 35 -1.58 7.14 2.31
N ILE A 36 -1.59 7.92 1.23
CA ILE A 36 -2.77 8.62 0.70
C ILE A 36 -3.46 7.69 -0.31
N GLY A 37 -4.80 7.70 -0.36
CA GLY A 37 -5.58 6.78 -1.20
C GLY A 37 -5.21 6.77 -2.68
N SER A 38 -4.86 7.93 -3.23
CA SER A 38 -4.40 8.07 -4.62
C SER A 38 -3.07 7.37 -4.91
N GLU A 39 -2.22 7.16 -3.91
CA GLU A 39 -0.88 6.58 -4.08
C GLU A 39 -0.87 5.06 -3.91
N ILE A 40 -1.99 4.49 -3.50
CA ILE A 40 -2.08 3.07 -3.14
C ILE A 40 -2.31 2.23 -4.40
N ILE A 41 -1.49 1.21 -4.55
CA ILE A 41 -1.64 0.16 -5.57
C ILE A 41 -1.76 -1.23 -4.93
N HIS A 42 -2.27 -2.17 -5.71
CA HIS A 42 -2.34 -3.59 -5.34
C HIS A 42 -1.07 -4.34 -5.75
N ILE A 43 -0.94 -5.55 -5.21
CA ILE A 43 0.28 -6.35 -5.38
C ILE A 43 0.60 -6.67 -6.85
N GLU A 44 -0.40 -6.94 -7.68
CA GLU A 44 -0.21 -7.21 -9.10
C GLU A 44 0.44 -6.02 -9.82
N SER A 45 -0.07 -4.81 -9.58
CA SER A 45 0.52 -3.59 -10.12
C SER A 45 1.93 -3.35 -9.55
N ALA A 46 2.14 -3.63 -8.26
CA ALA A 46 3.46 -3.48 -7.63
C ALA A 46 4.49 -4.41 -8.28
N CYS A 47 4.14 -5.67 -8.52
CA CYS A 47 4.99 -6.62 -9.26
C CYS A 47 5.30 -6.11 -10.67
N TRP A 48 4.29 -5.59 -11.38
CA TRP A 48 4.47 -5.04 -12.72
C TRP A 48 5.40 -3.83 -12.75
N TYR A 49 5.23 -2.86 -11.84
CA TYR A 49 6.07 -1.66 -11.77
C TYR A 49 7.52 -1.95 -11.36
N ALA A 50 7.72 -2.95 -10.50
CA ALA A 50 9.03 -3.26 -9.94
C ALA A 50 9.75 -4.43 -10.65
N ASP A 51 9.08 -5.09 -11.60
CA ASP A 51 9.57 -6.28 -12.31
C ASP A 51 10.09 -7.39 -11.36
N VAL A 52 9.34 -7.64 -10.28
CA VAL A 52 9.66 -8.67 -9.28
C VAL A 52 8.42 -9.48 -8.91
N CYS A 53 8.63 -10.63 -8.28
CA CYS A 53 7.53 -11.50 -7.85
C CYS A 53 6.81 -10.98 -6.60
N ASP A 54 5.58 -11.48 -6.38
CA ASP A 54 4.74 -11.15 -5.22
C ASP A 54 5.49 -11.33 -3.90
N LYS A 55 6.23 -12.45 -3.75
CA LYS A 55 7.01 -12.76 -2.55
C LYS A 55 7.97 -11.62 -2.19
N THR A 56 8.68 -11.08 -3.18
CA THR A 56 9.62 -9.97 -2.99
C THR A 56 8.91 -8.70 -2.55
N ILE A 57 7.76 -8.37 -3.14
CA ILE A 57 6.96 -7.19 -2.73
C ILE A 57 6.48 -7.31 -1.28
N ARG A 58 6.02 -8.49 -0.86
CA ARG A 58 5.60 -8.73 0.53
C ARG A 58 6.76 -8.60 1.50
N GLU A 59 7.92 -9.12 1.11
CA GLU A 59 9.14 -9.00 1.90
C GLU A 59 9.56 -7.54 2.07
N TRP A 60 9.58 -6.76 0.99
CA TRP A 60 9.86 -5.31 1.06
C TRP A 60 8.80 -4.56 1.88
N ALA A 61 7.52 -4.90 1.75
CA ALA A 61 6.47 -4.29 2.58
C ALA A 61 6.70 -4.54 4.08
N LYS A 62 7.21 -5.72 4.43
CA LYS A 62 7.50 -6.12 5.82
C LYS A 62 8.78 -5.50 6.36
N LEU A 63 9.87 -5.51 5.57
CA LEU A 63 11.19 -5.06 6.00
C LEU A 63 11.32 -3.54 5.85
N ASP A 64 11.01 -3.02 4.67
CA ASP A 64 11.21 -1.61 4.30
C ASP A 64 9.97 -0.74 4.56
N GLY A 65 8.84 -1.32 4.97
CA GLY A 65 7.64 -0.55 5.29
C GLY A 65 7.07 0.22 4.09
N ILE A 66 7.16 -0.33 2.87
CA ILE A 66 6.58 0.28 1.66
C ILE A 66 5.08 0.00 1.49
N GLY A 67 4.50 -0.85 2.35
CA GLY A 67 3.10 -1.25 2.28
C GLY A 67 2.53 -1.63 3.63
N ARG A 68 1.20 -1.76 3.69
CA ARG A 68 0.47 -2.17 4.89
C ARG A 68 -0.59 -3.21 4.58
N GLN A 69 -0.77 -4.12 5.52
CA GLN A 69 -1.85 -5.11 5.51
C GLN A 69 -2.56 -5.03 6.87
N ALA A 70 -3.85 -4.73 6.87
CA ALA A 70 -4.61 -4.48 8.10
C ALA A 70 -4.86 -5.75 8.94
N GLY A 71 -4.74 -6.93 8.34
CA GLY A 71 -4.89 -8.23 9.01
C GLY A 71 -4.54 -9.37 8.05
N LYS A 72 -4.44 -10.61 8.56
CA LYS A 72 -3.93 -11.77 7.80
C LYS A 72 -4.64 -12.03 6.47
N SER A 73 -5.95 -11.78 6.41
CA SER A 73 -6.77 -11.97 5.20
C SER A 73 -7.02 -10.69 4.41
N ALA A 74 -6.50 -9.55 4.86
CA ALA A 74 -6.68 -8.28 4.15
C ALA A 74 -5.74 -8.19 2.94
N THR A 75 -6.17 -7.49 1.90
CA THR A 75 -5.31 -7.22 0.74
C THR A 75 -4.13 -6.34 1.14
N LEU A 76 -2.92 -6.70 0.66
CA LEU A 76 -1.76 -5.84 0.81
C LEU A 76 -1.96 -4.56 0.00
N LYS A 77 -1.78 -3.41 0.65
CA LYS A 77 -1.77 -2.09 0.02
C LYS A 77 -0.33 -1.61 -0.03
N VAL A 78 0.13 -1.20 -1.21
CA VAL A 78 1.51 -0.74 -1.42
C VAL A 78 1.48 0.75 -1.81
N SER A 79 2.39 1.54 -1.26
CA SER A 79 2.62 2.91 -1.70
C SER A 79 3.45 2.87 -2.99
N LEU A 80 2.87 3.33 -4.11
CA LEU A 80 3.60 3.44 -5.37
C LEU A 80 4.85 4.32 -5.26
N PRO A 81 4.83 5.55 -4.70
CA PRO A 81 6.06 6.35 -4.59
C PRO A 81 7.13 5.66 -3.73
N ALA A 82 6.75 5.02 -2.61
CA ALA A 82 7.70 4.27 -1.79
C ALA A 82 8.30 3.05 -2.52
N LEU A 83 7.50 2.36 -3.33
CA LEU A 83 7.97 1.26 -4.17
C LEU A 83 9.00 1.77 -5.18
N LEU A 84 8.73 2.88 -5.86
CA LEU A 84 9.66 3.48 -6.82
C LEU A 84 10.98 3.90 -6.14
N MET A 85 10.91 4.50 -4.95
CA MET A 85 12.11 4.82 -4.15
C MET A 85 12.90 3.56 -3.80
N LYS A 86 12.22 2.47 -3.42
CA LYS A 86 12.86 1.18 -3.11
C LYS A 86 13.55 0.58 -4.34
N VAL A 87 12.89 0.57 -5.49
CA VAL A 87 13.42 0.06 -6.76
C VAL A 87 14.66 0.85 -7.18
N ASP A 88 14.63 2.18 -7.05
CA ASP A 88 15.75 3.04 -7.42
C ASP A 88 16.85 3.14 -6.33
N GLY A 89 16.72 2.39 -5.22
CA GLY A 89 17.69 2.38 -4.12
C GLY A 89 17.73 3.66 -3.26
N GLN A 90 16.72 4.53 -3.36
CA GLN A 90 16.65 5.84 -2.68
C GLN A 90 16.13 5.71 -1.24
N LEU A 91 16.87 4.99 -0.39
CA LEU A 91 16.46 4.70 0.98
C LEU A 91 16.34 5.95 1.86
N GLU A 92 17.22 6.94 1.69
CA GLU A 92 17.11 8.21 2.44
C GLU A 92 15.81 8.94 2.10
N THR A 93 15.44 9.00 0.82
CA THR A 93 14.19 9.61 0.36
C THR A 93 12.97 8.84 0.88
N LEU A 94 13.07 7.51 0.97
CA LEU A 94 12.03 6.68 1.59
C LEU A 94 11.84 7.00 3.09
N GLU A 95 12.93 7.21 3.83
CA GLU A 95 12.84 7.58 5.24
C GLU A 95 12.28 8.99 5.43
N ARG A 96 12.58 9.94 4.54
CA ARG A 96 11.94 11.27 4.52
C ARG A 96 10.43 11.17 4.32
N LEU A 97 10.00 10.37 3.35
CA LEU A 97 8.57 10.11 3.13
C LEU A 97 7.95 9.48 4.39
N ARG A 98 8.66 8.56 5.05
CA ARG A 98 8.20 7.91 6.29
C ARG A 98 8.05 8.90 7.44
N SER A 99 8.96 9.85 7.58
CA SER A 99 8.88 10.91 8.61
C SER A 99 7.85 11.99 8.28
N GLY A 100 7.22 11.94 7.11
CA GLY A 100 6.21 12.92 6.67
C GLY A 100 6.80 14.15 5.97
N ASP A 101 8.09 14.16 5.65
CA ASP A 101 8.77 15.25 4.93
C ASP A 101 8.46 15.16 3.42
N ARG A 102 7.22 15.49 3.07
CA ARG A 102 6.67 15.32 1.71
C ARG A 102 7.01 16.45 0.76
N ASP A 103 7.38 17.61 1.31
CA ASP A 103 7.75 18.80 0.56
C ASP A 103 9.24 18.79 0.15
N HIS A 104 10.00 17.80 0.60
CA HIS A 104 11.39 17.64 0.18
C HIS A 104 11.47 17.37 -1.33
N PRO A 105 12.38 18.03 -2.09
CA PRO A 105 12.45 17.91 -3.55
C PRO A 105 12.60 16.47 -4.05
N SER A 106 13.37 15.63 -3.34
CA SER A 106 13.52 14.22 -3.72
C SER A 106 12.23 13.42 -3.53
N VAL A 107 11.43 13.71 -2.49
CA VAL A 107 10.15 13.05 -2.27
C VAL A 107 9.15 13.53 -3.31
N GLU A 108 9.06 14.84 -3.55
CA GLU A 108 8.18 15.44 -4.55
C GLU A 108 8.40 14.85 -5.95
N PHE A 109 9.66 14.61 -6.33
CA PHE A 109 10.01 13.95 -7.58
C PHE A 109 9.29 12.59 -7.73
N TYR A 110 9.35 11.74 -6.71
CA TYR A 110 8.72 10.42 -6.74
C TYR A 110 7.19 10.49 -6.67
N LEU A 111 6.64 11.46 -5.95
CA LEU A 111 5.20 11.71 -5.93
C LEU A 111 4.69 12.08 -7.33
N ARG A 112 5.36 13.02 -8.01
CA ARG A 112 5.04 13.41 -9.40
C ARG A 112 5.19 12.25 -10.37
N ARG A 113 6.25 11.44 -10.22
CA ARG A 113 6.44 10.23 -11.04
C ARG A 113 5.33 9.21 -10.83
N ALA A 114 4.91 8.97 -9.58
CA ALA A 114 3.81 8.07 -9.25
C ALA A 114 2.48 8.53 -9.87
N ILE A 115 2.18 9.83 -9.80
CA ILE A 115 0.99 10.43 -10.44
C ILE A 115 0.99 10.15 -11.94
N ARG A 116 2.09 10.47 -12.62
CA ARG A 116 2.21 10.26 -14.08
C ARG A 116 1.97 8.80 -14.47
N LEU A 117 2.60 7.86 -13.77
CA LEU A 117 2.46 6.43 -14.07
C LEU A 117 1.02 5.94 -13.89
N GLN A 118 0.32 6.42 -12.86
CA GLN A 118 -1.08 6.07 -12.68
C GLN A 118 -2.00 6.70 -13.73
N GLU A 119 -1.73 7.93 -14.16
CA GLU A 119 -2.46 8.57 -15.25
C GLU A 119 -2.29 7.78 -16.55
N GLU A 120 -1.07 7.39 -16.89
CA GLU A 120 -0.77 6.55 -18.05
C GLU A 120 -1.49 5.20 -17.98
N ALA A 121 -1.47 4.54 -16.82
CA ALA A 121 -2.16 3.28 -16.60
C ALA A 121 -3.69 3.42 -16.76
N ARG A 122 -4.27 4.52 -16.25
CA ARG A 122 -5.70 4.82 -16.35
C ARG A 122 -6.12 5.08 -17.80
N VAL A 123 -5.35 5.90 -18.52
CA VAL A 123 -5.61 6.19 -19.94
C VAL A 123 -5.49 4.92 -20.78
N GLY A 124 -4.47 4.10 -20.53
CA GLY A 124 -4.30 2.81 -21.20
C GLY A 124 -5.47 1.85 -20.95
N ALA A 125 -6.00 1.81 -19.72
CA ALA A 125 -7.16 0.99 -19.38
C ALA A 125 -8.43 1.46 -20.09
N GLU A 126 -8.67 2.77 -20.15
CA GLU A 126 -9.83 3.33 -20.85
C GLU A 126 -9.78 3.05 -22.35
N ARG A 127 -8.59 3.19 -22.96
CA ARG A 127 -8.40 2.88 -24.38
C ARG A 127 -8.77 1.43 -24.69
N ARG A 128 -8.26 0.47 -23.91
CA ARG A 128 -8.58 -0.96 -24.08
C ARG A 128 -10.08 -1.22 -23.96
N ARG A 129 -10.75 -0.57 -23.00
CA ARG A 129 -12.20 -0.68 -22.83
C ARG A 129 -12.98 -0.22 -24.05
N LEU A 130 -12.64 0.96 -24.59
CA LEU A 130 -13.30 1.50 -25.79
C LEU A 130 -13.06 0.62 -27.02
N GLU A 131 -11.87 0.05 -27.16
CA GLU A 131 -11.55 -0.90 -28.24
C GLU A 131 -12.39 -2.18 -28.13
N SER A 132 -12.55 -2.75 -26.93
CA SER A 132 -13.43 -3.90 -26.71
C SER A 132 -14.89 -3.61 -27.06
N VAL A 133 -15.43 -2.48 -26.58
CA VAL A 133 -16.82 -2.07 -26.88
C VAL A 133 -17.02 -1.86 -28.39
N ARG A 134 -16.05 -1.23 -29.07
CA ARG A 134 -16.09 -1.04 -30.52
C ARG A 134 -16.06 -2.37 -31.28
N ALA A 135 -15.26 -3.34 -30.83
CA ALA A 135 -15.19 -4.67 -31.42
C ALA A 135 -16.54 -5.41 -31.29
N GLU A 136 -17.16 -5.35 -30.11
CA GLU A 136 -18.49 -5.94 -29.87
C GLU A 136 -19.58 -5.31 -30.75
N MET A 137 -19.58 -3.99 -30.93
CA MET A 137 -20.55 -3.31 -31.79
C MET A 137 -20.41 -3.71 -33.28
N ARG A 138 -19.18 -3.95 -33.76
CA ARG A 138 -18.92 -4.42 -35.12
C ARG A 138 -19.45 -5.84 -35.36
N LEU A 139 -19.33 -6.72 -34.35
CA LEU A 139 -19.87 -8.08 -34.41
C LEU A 139 -21.41 -8.07 -34.48
N LYS A 140 -22.07 -7.22 -33.67
CA LYS A 140 -23.54 -7.13 -33.61
C LYS A 140 -24.21 -6.51 -34.85
N THR A 141 -23.46 -5.77 -35.67
CA THR A 141 -23.97 -5.12 -36.89
C THR A 141 -23.75 -5.95 -38.16
N SER A 142 -23.07 -7.10 -38.05
CA SER A 142 -22.84 -8.04 -39.15
C SER A 142 -23.76 -9.27 -39.11
N THR A 143 -24.83 -9.24 -38.29
CA THR A 143 -25.91 -10.25 -38.20
C THR A 143 -27.21 -9.61 -38.62
#